data_AF-A0A3C0GRE8-F1
#
_entry.id   AF-A0A3C0GRE8-F1
#
_cell.length_a   1.000
_cell.length_b   1.000
_cell.length_c   1.000
_cell.angle_alpha   90.00
_cell.angle_beta   90.00
_cell.angle_gamma   90.00
#
_symmetry.space_group_name_H-M   'P 1'
#
loop_
_entity.id
_entity.type
_entity.pdbx_description
1 polymer ?
#
loop_
_entity_poly.entity_id
_entity_poly.type
_entity_poly.pdbx_seq_one_letter_code
_entity_poly.pdbx_strand_id
1 'polypeptide(L)' 'MSRVCQVSGKRVQTGNNVSHANNKTRRRFLPNLHERRFWV' A
#
# COMPACT_ATOMS: atom_id res chain seq x y z
N MET A 1 -11.85 -4.30 6.29
CA MET A 1 -11.25 -3.02 6.70
C MET A 1 -10.43 -2.42 5.57
N SER A 2 -10.64 -1.14 5.27
CA SER A 2 -9.85 -0.38 4.30
C SER A 2 -8.43 -0.18 4.87
N ARG A 3 -7.38 -0.66 4.18
CA ARG A 3 -5.98 -0.42 4.57
C ARG A 3 -5.59 1.04 4.30
N VAL A 4 -6.02 1.93 5.19
CA VAL A 4 -5.76 3.37 5.14
C VAL A 4 -5.12 3.83 6.45
N CYS A 5 -4.08 4.65 6.39
CA CYS A 5 -3.51 5.25 7.58
C CYS A 5 -4.44 6.34 8.11
N GLN A 6 -4.84 6.25 9.38
CA GLN A 6 -5.75 7.22 10.02
C GLN A 6 -5.11 8.62 10.18
N VAL A 7 -3.79 8.69 10.36
CA VAL A 7 -3.06 9.97 10.55
C VAL A 7 -2.61 10.57 9.21
N SER A 8 -1.97 9.77 8.35
CA SER A 8 -1.37 10.26 7.09
C SER A 8 -2.26 10.09 5.86
N GLY A 9 -3.42 9.43 5.98
CA GLY A 9 -4.32 9.17 4.86
C GLY A 9 -3.78 8.21 3.79
N LYS A 10 -2.56 7.66 3.94
CA LYS A 10 -1.92 6.76 2.97
C LYS A 10 -2.81 5.56 2.65
N ARG A 11 -3.00 5.27 1.36
CA ARG A 11 -3.87 4.20 0.84
C ARG A 11 -3.08 3.19 0.01
N VAL A 12 -3.71 2.05 -0.28
CA VAL A 12 -3.20 1.06 -1.24
C VAL A 12 -3.05 1.70 -2.62
N GLN A 13 -1.89 1.50 -3.24
CA GLN A 13 -1.67 1.91 -4.63
C GLN A 13 -1.66 0.68 -5.55
N THR A 14 -2.03 0.86 -6.81
CA THR A 14 -2.01 -0.18 -7.85
C THR A 14 -0.86 0.08 -8.81
N GLY A 15 -0.23 -0.98 -9.31
CA GLY A 15 0.83 -0.87 -10.32
C GLY A 15 1.19 -2.21 -10.93
N ASN A 16 2.36 -2.28 -11.55
CA ASN A 16 2.87 -3.49 -12.19
C ASN A 16 4.23 -3.90 -11.61
N ASN A 17 4.49 -5.20 -11.51
CA ASN A 17 5.86 -5.70 -11.47
C ASN A 17 6.36 -5.78 -12.91
N VAL A 18 7.55 -5.26 -13.17
CA VAL A 18 8.19 -5.24 -14.48
C VAL A 18 9.44 -6.11 -14.39
N SER A 19 9.54 -7.14 -15.24
CA SER A 19 10.75 -7.97 -15.33
C SER A 19 11.86 -7.29 -16.14
N HIS A 20 13.06 -7.86 -16.15
CA HIS A 20 14.13 -7.41 -17.05
C HIS A 20 13.75 -7.49 -18.54
N ALA A 21 12.88 -8.43 -18.90
CA ALA A 21 12.29 -8.53 -20.24
C ALA A 21 11.07 -7.60 -20.45
N ASN A 22 10.79 -6.70 -19.51
CA ASN A 22 9.66 -5.78 -19.50
C ASN A 22 8.27 -6.45 -19.46
N ASN A 23 8.18 -7.67 -18.93
CA ASN A 23 6.89 -8.34 -18.72
C ASN A 23 6.17 -7.70 -17.54
N LYS A 24 4.94 -7.23 -17.75
CA LYS A 24 4.15 -6.48 -16.77
C LYS A 24 3.09 -7.38 -16.12
N THR A 25 3.18 -7.60 -14.81
CA THR A 25 2.13 -8.29 -14.03
C THR A 25 1.52 -7.35 -12.99
N ARG A 26 0.19 -7.39 -12.81
CA ARG A 26 -0.51 -6.47 -11.89
C ARG A 26 -0.13 -6.75 -10.43
N ARG A 27 0.16 -5.70 -9.66
CA ARG A 27 0.44 -5.76 -8.22
C ARG A 27 -0.28 -4.65 -7.45
N ARG A 28 -0.53 -4.90 -6.17
CA ARG A 28 -0.96 -3.91 -5.19
C ARG A 28 0.20 -3.55 -4.26
N PHE A 29 0.47 -2.26 -4.09
CA PHE A 29 1.40 -1.73 -3.09
C PHE A 29 0.64 -1.43 -1.81
N LEU A 30 0.91 -2.22 -0.78
CA LEU A 30 0.22 -2.13 0.49
C LEU A 30 1.00 -1.18 1.42
N PRO A 31 0.33 -0.22 2.09
CA PRO A 31 0.97 0.57 3.12
C PRO A 31 1.35 -0.32 4.30
N ASN A 32 2.53 -0.09 4.88
CA ASN A 32 3.00 -0.76 6.10
C ASN A 32 2.30 -0.14 7.33
N LEU A 33 1.02 -0.47 7.52
CA LEU A 33 0.20 0.05 8.62
C LEU A 33 0.49 -0.73 9.90
N HIS A 34 0.79 0.01 10.97
CA HIS A 34 0.97 -0.54 12.32
C HIS A 34 -0.13 0.00 13.22
N GLU A 35 -0.79 -0.89 13.95
CA GLU A 35 -1.82 -0.50 14.92
C GLU A 35 -1.14 0.07 16.16
N ARG A 36 -1.51 1.30 16.49
CA ARG A 36 -1.04 2.02 17.68
C ARG A 36 -2.25 2.72 18.28
N ARG A 37 -2.39 2.66 19.62
CA ARG A 37 -3.38 3.47 20.33
C ARG A 37 -2.81 4.88 20.45
N PHE A 38 -3.45 5.82 19.77
CA PHE A 38 -3.22 7.24 19.99
C PHE A 38 -4.18 7.71 21.09
N TRP A 39 -3.64 8.46 22.04
CA TRP A 39 -4.45 9.26 22.97
C TRP A 39 -4.59 10.62 22.30
N VAL A 40 -5.72 10.83 21.63
CA VAL A 40 -6.09 12.13 21.04
C VAL A 40 -6.94 12.88 22.03
#